data_AF-A0A6F9XKA6-F1
#
_entry.id   AF-A0A6F9XKA6-F1
#
_cell.length_a   1.000
_cell.length_b   1.000
_cell.length_c   1.000
_cell.angle_alpha   90.00
_cell.angle_beta   90.00
_cell.angle_gamma   90.00
#
_symmetry.space_group_name_H-M   'P 1'
#
loop_
_entity.id
_entity.type
_entity.pdbx_description
1 polymer ?
#
loop_
_entity_poly.entity_id
_entity_poly.type
_entity_poly.pdbx_seq_one_letter_code
_entity_poly.pdbx_strand_id
1 'polypeptide(L)'
;MATALLTQKYTNDVQTNSQKHFGYLTPRMYAYRDKVLNKKPYIDAQRALLATEAYRKYQAQPVVLKRAYMLKNILAKMSLYIDDETLIVGNQASGDKDAPIFPEYTLEFVLDELDKFEKRDGDVFYITEETKQQLKKIAPFWEQNNLRAHADTMLPKEVQVYMQTGFFGMEGKMNSGDAHLAVNYQKLLKLGLVGFEEQTKKAKANLDLTKPDSLDKYHFYDAILIVIEAVKDYAHRFAKLARAQAKTASNQRQKELLQIAATCDRVPYYPAQTFAEAVQAVWFIQCILQIESNGHSLSYGRLDQYLYPYMKADLDAGIETEASVVERLTNLWIKTLTINKVRSQAHTFSSAGSPLYQNVTIGGQTRDKQDAVNQLSFLVLKSVAQAHLPQPNLTVRYHANLNPAFMNEAIEVMKLGFGMPAFNNDEVIIPSFIKKGVKKADAYDYSAIGCVETAVPGKWGYRCTGMSYMNFPRILLIAMNRGIDKTSGERFAPDYGYFPEMKSYAELKEAWDKTVRYLTKMSVIVENAVDLTSEREVPDILCSALTDDCIKRGKHIGLICSL
;
A
#
# COMPACT_ATOMS: atom_id res chain seq x y z
N MET A 1 -39.81 14.23 4.11
CA MET A 1 -39.59 12.80 3.82
C MET A 1 -38.18 12.69 3.26
N ALA A 2 -37.22 12.20 4.05
CA ALA A 2 -35.86 12.00 3.59
C ALA A 2 -35.89 10.87 2.55
N THR A 3 -35.58 11.18 1.30
CA THR A 3 -35.35 10.18 0.26
C THR A 3 -34.34 9.19 0.82
N ALA A 4 -34.70 7.92 0.93
CA ALA A 4 -33.77 6.88 1.34
C ALA A 4 -32.68 6.82 0.28
N LEU A 5 -31.55 7.50 0.52
CA LEU A 5 -30.35 7.46 -0.32
C LEU A 5 -29.64 6.11 -0.12
N LEU A 6 -30.38 5.00 -0.25
CA LEU A 6 -29.82 3.67 -0.33
C LEU A 6 -29.45 3.42 -1.79
N THR A 7 -28.21 3.73 -2.14
CA THR A 7 -27.62 3.27 -3.42
C THR A 7 -27.41 1.75 -3.42
N GLN A 8 -27.45 1.12 -2.24
CA GLN A 8 -27.38 -0.33 -2.09
C GLN A 8 -28.78 -0.93 -2.18
N LYS A 9 -28.97 -1.78 -3.18
CA LYS A 9 -30.14 -2.65 -3.29
C LYS A 9 -29.90 -3.89 -2.43
N TYR A 10 -30.16 -3.77 -1.14
CA TYR A 10 -30.16 -4.93 -0.25
C TYR A 10 -31.27 -5.89 -0.65
N THR A 11 -30.95 -7.18 -0.68
CA THR A 11 -31.85 -8.22 -1.24
C THR A 11 -32.58 -9.00 -0.15
N ASN A 12 -32.25 -8.77 1.12
CA ASN A 12 -32.87 -9.44 2.26
C ASN A 12 -32.98 -8.54 3.50
N ASP A 13 -33.83 -8.96 4.44
CA ASP A 13 -34.10 -8.22 5.68
C ASP A 13 -32.90 -8.17 6.62
N VAL A 14 -32.02 -9.19 6.59
CA VAL A 14 -30.81 -9.24 7.42
C VAL A 14 -29.91 -8.05 7.10
N GLN A 15 -29.57 -7.86 5.83
CA GLN A 15 -28.75 -6.74 5.37
C GLN A 15 -29.43 -5.39 5.66
N THR A 16 -30.73 -5.29 5.39
CA THR A 16 -31.50 -4.06 5.59
C THR A 16 -31.52 -3.65 7.08
N ASN A 17 -31.68 -4.60 7.99
CA ASN A 17 -31.70 -4.35 9.43
C ASN A 17 -30.31 -4.00 9.97
N SER A 18 -29.26 -4.69 9.51
CA SER A 18 -27.88 -4.32 9.89
C SER A 18 -27.52 -2.93 9.36
N GLN A 19 -27.96 -2.52 8.16
CA GLN A 19 -27.75 -1.14 7.70
C GLN A 19 -28.43 -0.11 8.61
N LYS A 20 -29.69 -0.36 9.01
CA LYS A 20 -30.42 0.52 9.93
C LYS A 20 -29.70 0.66 11.28
N HIS A 21 -29.09 -0.43 11.77
CA HIS A 21 -28.29 -0.44 13.00
C HIS A 21 -27.09 0.53 12.92
N PHE A 22 -26.33 0.49 11.81
CA PHE A 22 -25.17 1.38 11.65
C PHE A 22 -25.53 2.80 11.21
N GLY A 23 -26.76 3.03 10.74
CA GLY A 23 -27.20 4.31 10.19
C GLY A 23 -26.73 4.51 8.75
N TYR A 24 -26.69 5.76 8.29
CA TYR A 24 -26.46 6.09 6.88
C TYR A 24 -25.37 7.16 6.75
N LEU A 25 -24.74 7.22 5.57
CA LEU A 25 -23.84 8.32 5.24
C LEU A 25 -24.57 9.66 5.31
N THR A 26 -23.81 10.74 5.52
CA THR A 26 -24.34 12.09 5.31
C THR A 26 -24.63 12.31 3.81
N PRO A 27 -25.54 13.22 3.44
CA PRO A 27 -25.80 13.52 2.03
C PRO A 27 -24.53 13.92 1.25
N ARG A 28 -23.58 14.57 1.93
CA ARG A 28 -22.27 14.95 1.39
C ARG A 28 -21.42 13.73 1.07
N MET A 29 -21.30 12.78 1.99
CA MET A 29 -20.53 11.56 1.77
C MET A 29 -21.18 10.62 0.75
N TYR A 30 -22.51 10.61 0.67
CA TYR A 30 -23.23 9.95 -0.43
C TYR A 30 -22.82 10.52 -1.78
N ALA A 31 -22.89 11.85 -1.95
CA ALA A 31 -22.50 12.51 -3.19
C ALA A 31 -21.03 12.21 -3.54
N TYR A 32 -20.11 12.28 -2.58
CA TYR A 32 -18.70 12.02 -2.85
C TYR A 32 -18.44 10.58 -3.26
N ARG A 33 -18.99 9.62 -2.51
CA ARG A 33 -18.81 8.19 -2.79
C ARG A 33 -19.32 7.85 -4.18
N ASP A 34 -20.52 8.31 -4.53
CA ASP A 34 -21.13 7.98 -5.82
C ASP A 34 -20.38 8.65 -6.98
N LYS A 35 -19.90 9.89 -6.80
CA LYS A 35 -19.02 10.57 -7.75
C LYS A 35 -17.75 9.75 -8.03
N VAL A 36 -17.09 9.23 -6.99
CA VAL A 36 -15.89 8.39 -7.12
C VAL A 36 -16.22 7.04 -7.76
N LEU A 37 -17.29 6.36 -7.34
CA LEU A 37 -17.68 5.07 -7.91
C LEU A 37 -18.04 5.16 -9.41
N ASN A 38 -18.80 6.19 -9.79
CA ASN A 38 -19.25 6.41 -11.17
C ASN A 38 -18.14 6.94 -12.09
N LYS A 39 -17.03 7.45 -11.54
CA LYS A 39 -15.91 7.92 -12.35
C LYS A 39 -15.24 6.74 -13.08
N LYS A 40 -15.14 6.90 -14.40
CA LYS A 40 -14.29 6.09 -15.28
C LYS A 40 -12.82 6.33 -14.96
N PRO A 41 -12.02 5.28 -14.68
CA PRO A 41 -10.60 5.45 -14.37
C PRO A 41 -9.80 5.69 -15.66
N TYR A 42 -8.95 6.72 -15.69
CA TYR A 42 -8.04 6.99 -16.80
C TYR A 42 -6.58 6.64 -16.47
N ILE A 43 -5.79 6.33 -17.49
CA ILE A 43 -4.33 6.34 -17.39
C ILE A 43 -3.84 7.79 -17.32
N ASP A 44 -3.01 8.11 -16.34
CA ASP A 44 -2.39 9.44 -16.17
C ASP A 44 -0.87 9.38 -16.39
N ALA A 45 -0.39 10.11 -17.41
CA ALA A 45 1.03 10.20 -17.73
C ALA A 45 1.78 11.27 -16.92
N GLN A 46 1.11 12.17 -16.20
CA GLN A 46 1.76 13.33 -15.56
C GLN A 46 2.91 12.90 -14.63
N ARG A 47 2.68 11.90 -13.77
CA ARG A 47 3.72 11.35 -12.89
C ARG A 47 4.92 10.85 -13.69
N ALA A 48 4.70 10.05 -14.73
CA ALA A 48 5.75 9.46 -15.54
C ALA A 48 6.61 10.53 -16.24
N LEU A 49 5.97 11.59 -16.75
CA LEU A 49 6.67 12.73 -17.36
C LEU A 49 7.56 13.45 -16.34
N LEU A 50 7.04 13.74 -15.15
CA LEU A 50 7.77 14.40 -14.07
C LEU A 50 8.90 13.52 -13.51
N ALA A 51 8.69 12.20 -13.45
CA ALA A 51 9.74 11.25 -13.07
C ALA A 51 10.88 11.25 -14.10
N THR A 52 10.53 11.21 -15.39
CA THR A 52 11.49 11.27 -16.52
C THR A 52 12.29 12.56 -16.49
N GLU A 53 11.65 13.70 -16.23
CA GLU A 53 12.32 15.00 -16.11
C GLU A 53 13.40 14.98 -15.02
N ALA A 54 13.07 14.45 -13.84
CA ALA A 54 14.01 14.37 -12.72
C ALA A 54 15.15 13.39 -13.02
N TYR A 55 14.86 12.20 -13.55
CA TYR A 55 15.88 11.20 -13.86
C TYR A 55 16.87 11.70 -14.93
N ARG A 56 16.39 12.45 -15.94
CA ARG A 56 17.28 13.10 -16.93
C ARG A 56 18.17 14.16 -16.29
N LYS A 57 17.61 14.98 -15.40
CA LYS A 57 18.35 16.07 -14.74
C LYS A 57 19.43 15.56 -13.78
N TYR A 58 19.16 14.46 -13.07
CA TYR A 58 20.01 13.96 -11.99
C TYR A 58 20.70 12.63 -12.32
N GLN A 59 20.91 12.31 -13.61
CA GLN A 59 21.39 11.00 -14.06
C GLN A 59 22.69 10.53 -13.38
N ALA A 60 23.62 11.45 -13.09
CA ALA A 60 24.90 11.15 -12.45
C ALA A 60 24.83 10.98 -10.92
N GLN A 61 23.69 11.27 -10.29
CA GLN A 61 23.54 11.17 -8.84
C GLN A 61 23.37 9.71 -8.39
N PRO A 62 23.78 9.38 -7.15
CA PRO A 62 23.42 8.12 -6.49
C PRO A 62 21.91 7.84 -6.59
N VAL A 63 21.53 6.57 -6.70
CA VAL A 63 20.13 6.17 -6.92
C VAL A 63 19.19 6.71 -5.84
N VAL A 64 19.58 6.67 -4.57
CA VAL A 64 18.79 7.24 -3.46
C VAL A 64 18.47 8.72 -3.66
N LEU A 65 19.42 9.50 -4.20
CA LEU A 65 19.23 10.92 -4.50
C LEU A 65 18.38 11.11 -5.77
N LYS A 66 18.57 10.30 -6.81
CA LYS A 66 17.69 10.30 -8.00
C LYS A 66 16.23 10.09 -7.60
N ARG A 67 15.96 9.09 -6.75
CA ARG A 67 14.62 8.78 -6.22
C ARG A 67 14.05 9.93 -5.38
N ALA A 68 14.84 10.53 -4.49
CA ALA A 68 14.42 11.68 -3.69
C ALA A 68 14.07 12.91 -4.56
N TYR A 69 14.92 13.24 -5.53
CA TYR A 69 14.66 14.35 -6.44
C TYR A 69 13.49 14.07 -7.39
N MET A 70 13.27 12.82 -7.78
CA MET A 70 12.10 12.39 -8.54
C MET A 70 10.82 12.68 -7.77
N LEU A 71 10.71 12.19 -6.53
CA LEU A 71 9.54 12.44 -5.69
C LEU A 71 9.34 13.93 -5.44
N LYS A 72 10.42 14.68 -5.15
CA LYS A 72 10.38 16.14 -5.02
C LYS A 72 9.83 16.82 -6.28
N ASN A 73 10.29 16.43 -7.46
CA ASN A 73 9.83 17.02 -8.72
C ASN A 73 8.35 16.73 -8.97
N ILE A 74 7.91 15.50 -8.68
CA ILE A 74 6.49 15.11 -8.80
C ILE A 74 5.63 15.93 -7.85
N LEU A 75 5.94 15.91 -6.55
CA LEU A 75 5.13 16.60 -5.52
C LEU A 75 5.12 18.12 -5.67
N ALA A 76 6.16 18.71 -6.26
CA ALA A 76 6.20 20.15 -6.53
C ALA A 76 5.33 20.59 -7.72
N LYS A 77 5.12 19.72 -8.71
CA LYS A 77 4.54 20.09 -10.01
C LYS A 77 3.24 19.39 -10.37
N MET A 78 2.93 18.24 -9.77
CA MET A 78 1.70 17.51 -10.08
C MET A 78 0.46 18.37 -9.85
N SER A 79 -0.59 18.11 -10.63
CA SER A 79 -1.89 18.76 -10.51
C SER A 79 -2.51 18.45 -9.15
N LEU A 80 -3.03 19.47 -8.48
CA LEU A 80 -3.74 19.33 -7.21
C LEU A 80 -5.18 19.79 -7.38
N TYR A 81 -6.10 19.11 -6.71
CA TYR A 81 -7.51 19.51 -6.63
C TYR A 81 -8.08 19.23 -5.24
N ILE A 82 -9.17 19.91 -4.91
CA ILE A 82 -9.95 19.68 -3.70
C ILE A 82 -11.40 19.54 -4.16
N ASP A 83 -11.98 18.36 -3.93
CA ASP A 83 -13.40 18.11 -4.18
C ASP A 83 -14.28 18.94 -3.23
N ASP A 84 -15.46 19.33 -3.67
CA ASP A 84 -16.37 20.15 -2.85
C ASP A 84 -16.85 19.39 -1.61
N GLU A 85 -16.96 18.06 -1.72
CA GLU A 85 -17.51 17.21 -0.67
C GLU A 85 -16.48 16.78 0.38
N THR A 86 -15.17 16.90 0.10
CA THR A 86 -14.15 16.33 0.97
C THR A 86 -13.77 17.25 2.14
N LEU A 87 -13.54 16.64 3.30
CA LEU A 87 -13.00 17.20 4.54
C LEU A 87 -11.48 16.99 4.67
N ILE A 88 -10.90 16.09 3.88
CA ILE A 88 -9.45 15.82 3.81
C ILE A 88 -8.96 15.93 2.36
N VAL A 89 -7.70 16.30 2.17
CA VAL A 89 -7.12 16.64 0.86
C VAL A 89 -5.85 15.85 0.55
N GLY A 90 -5.46 15.81 -0.72
CA GLY A 90 -4.38 14.95 -1.22
C GLY A 90 -4.90 14.07 -2.36
N ASN A 91 -4.21 14.06 -3.49
CA ASN A 91 -4.55 13.27 -4.67
C ASN A 91 -3.30 12.60 -5.25
N GLN A 92 -3.46 11.38 -5.77
CA GLN A 92 -2.36 10.57 -6.34
C GLN A 92 -2.04 10.95 -7.79
N ALA A 93 -3.08 11.22 -8.57
CA ALA A 93 -3.05 11.52 -9.98
C ALA A 93 -3.90 12.78 -10.27
N SER A 94 -3.98 13.17 -11.54
CA SER A 94 -4.69 14.37 -12.00
C SER A 94 -6.21 14.33 -11.74
N GLY A 95 -6.78 13.17 -11.40
CA GLY A 95 -8.15 13.02 -10.95
C GLY A 95 -8.38 11.75 -10.14
N ASP A 96 -9.55 11.63 -9.50
CA ASP A 96 -9.89 10.47 -8.67
C ASP A 96 -9.88 9.17 -9.50
N LYS A 97 -9.36 8.07 -8.96
CA LYS A 97 -9.24 6.76 -9.63
C LYS A 97 -8.43 6.72 -10.92
N ASP A 98 -7.80 7.83 -11.33
CA ASP A 98 -6.87 7.80 -12.44
C ASP A 98 -5.58 7.09 -11.98
N ALA A 99 -5.04 6.20 -12.81
CA ALA A 99 -3.85 5.42 -12.48
C ALA A 99 -2.60 6.09 -13.05
N PRO A 100 -1.67 6.57 -12.19
CA PRO A 100 -0.41 7.10 -12.67
C PRO A 100 0.49 5.99 -13.22
N ILE A 101 1.34 6.33 -14.19
CA ILE A 101 2.36 5.43 -14.74
C ILE A 101 3.69 5.59 -13.99
N PHE A 102 4.36 4.45 -13.75
CA PHE A 102 5.61 4.35 -12.99
C PHE A 102 6.72 3.72 -13.84
N PRO A 103 7.30 4.50 -14.76
CA PRO A 103 8.20 3.97 -15.78
C PRO A 103 9.53 3.46 -15.22
N GLU A 104 9.89 3.85 -13.99
CA GLU A 104 11.08 3.36 -13.31
C GLU A 104 11.02 1.88 -12.94
N TYR A 105 9.83 1.27 -12.95
CA TYR A 105 9.68 -0.18 -12.77
C TYR A 105 9.60 -0.89 -14.13
N THR A 106 8.64 -0.46 -14.96
CA THR A 106 8.50 -0.92 -16.35
C THR A 106 7.61 0.03 -17.13
N LEU A 107 7.79 0.06 -18.44
CA LEU A 107 6.85 0.69 -19.39
C LEU A 107 6.41 -0.27 -20.50
N GLU A 108 7.02 -1.46 -20.60
CA GLU A 108 6.82 -2.41 -21.71
C GLU A 108 5.35 -2.80 -21.86
N PHE A 109 4.75 -3.40 -20.83
CA PHE A 109 3.33 -3.80 -20.89
C PHE A 109 2.40 -2.60 -21.12
N VAL A 110 2.77 -1.40 -20.64
CA VAL A 110 1.95 -0.21 -20.80
C VAL A 110 1.87 0.16 -22.28
N LEU A 111 3.00 0.09 -22.99
CA LEU A 111 3.07 0.36 -24.43
C LEU A 111 2.35 -0.72 -25.25
N ASP A 112 2.50 -1.99 -24.86
CA ASP A 112 1.87 -3.14 -25.53
C ASP A 112 0.34 -3.14 -25.43
N GLU A 113 -0.20 -2.40 -24.46
CA GLU A 113 -1.61 -2.39 -24.11
C GLU A 113 -2.31 -1.04 -24.31
N LEU A 114 -1.63 -0.02 -24.87
CA LEU A 114 -2.22 1.32 -25.08
C LEU A 114 -3.59 1.30 -25.79
N ASP A 115 -3.78 0.41 -26.76
CA ASP A 115 -5.04 0.26 -27.52
C ASP A 115 -5.91 -0.92 -27.05
N LYS A 116 -5.53 -1.53 -25.92
CA LYS A 116 -6.16 -2.72 -25.33
C LYS A 116 -6.80 -2.44 -23.96
N PHE A 117 -6.34 -1.43 -23.20
CA PHE A 117 -6.86 -1.12 -21.86
C PHE A 117 -8.39 -1.01 -21.80
N GLU A 118 -9.00 -0.33 -22.77
CA GLU A 118 -10.46 -0.15 -22.84
C GLU A 118 -11.23 -1.42 -23.24
N LYS A 119 -10.53 -2.43 -23.77
CA LYS A 119 -11.09 -3.68 -24.31
C LYS A 119 -10.94 -4.86 -23.34
N ARG A 120 -10.39 -4.64 -22.15
CA ARG A 120 -10.23 -5.67 -21.13
C ARG A 120 -11.60 -6.10 -20.59
N ASP A 121 -11.67 -7.32 -20.10
CA ASP A 121 -12.86 -7.93 -19.50
C ASP A 121 -13.05 -7.56 -18.01
N GLY A 122 -11.99 -7.06 -17.37
CA GLY A 122 -11.96 -6.50 -16.02
C GLY A 122 -10.86 -5.45 -15.90
N ASP A 123 -10.91 -4.62 -14.85
CA ASP A 123 -9.93 -3.56 -14.60
C ASP A 123 -9.67 -2.69 -15.84
N VAL A 124 -10.78 -2.19 -16.41
CA VAL A 124 -10.80 -1.38 -17.63
C VAL A 124 -10.32 0.04 -17.31
N PHE A 125 -9.35 0.52 -18.09
CA PHE A 125 -8.84 1.89 -18.03
C PHE A 125 -9.05 2.60 -19.36
N TYR A 126 -9.38 3.89 -19.30
CA TYR A 126 -9.48 4.76 -20.46
C TYR A 126 -8.17 5.52 -20.68
N ILE A 127 -7.85 5.85 -21.93
CA ILE A 127 -6.61 6.56 -22.22
C ILE A 127 -6.77 7.49 -23.41
N THR A 128 -6.36 8.75 -23.24
CA THR A 128 -6.45 9.75 -24.31
C THR A 128 -5.30 9.58 -25.31
N GLU A 129 -5.50 10.00 -26.56
CA GLU A 129 -4.43 10.00 -27.57
C GLU A 129 -3.23 10.84 -27.14
N GLU A 130 -3.46 11.97 -26.47
CA GLU A 130 -2.39 12.78 -25.89
C GLU A 130 -1.55 11.98 -24.90
N THR A 131 -2.19 11.26 -23.98
CA THR A 131 -1.51 10.41 -22.99
C THR A 131 -0.69 9.31 -23.67
N LYS A 132 -1.24 8.66 -24.71
CA LYS A 132 -0.49 7.66 -25.51
C LYS A 132 0.78 8.26 -26.11
N GLN A 133 0.69 9.46 -26.71
CA GLN A 133 1.85 10.13 -27.31
C GLN A 133 2.88 10.57 -26.26
N GLN A 134 2.42 11.06 -25.12
CA GLN A 134 3.29 11.42 -23.99
C GLN A 134 4.09 10.21 -23.49
N LEU A 135 3.45 9.05 -23.32
CA LEU A 135 4.11 7.81 -22.88
C LEU A 135 5.09 7.29 -23.94
N LYS A 136 4.71 7.26 -25.22
CA LYS A 136 5.61 6.88 -26.33
C LYS A 136 6.86 7.78 -26.39
N LYS A 137 6.72 9.08 -26.12
CA LYS A 137 7.83 10.04 -26.15
C LYS A 137 8.88 9.79 -25.07
N ILE A 138 8.49 9.28 -23.89
CA ILE A 138 9.43 8.99 -22.80
C ILE A 138 9.98 7.56 -22.86
N ALA A 139 9.33 6.65 -23.59
CA ALA A 139 9.69 5.23 -23.64
C ALA A 139 11.16 4.94 -23.96
N PRO A 140 11.82 5.59 -24.96
CA PRO A 140 13.21 5.29 -25.27
C PRO A 140 14.19 5.59 -24.11
N PHE A 141 13.84 6.52 -23.22
CA PHE A 141 14.68 6.80 -22.05
C PHE A 141 14.60 5.70 -20.98
N TRP A 142 13.45 5.01 -20.91
CA TRP A 142 13.18 4.03 -19.87
C TRP A 142 13.51 2.60 -20.27
N GLU A 143 13.65 2.28 -21.56
CA GLU A 143 13.88 0.92 -22.08
C GLU A 143 14.99 0.15 -21.33
N GLN A 144 16.09 0.83 -20.98
CA GLN A 144 17.24 0.25 -20.25
C GLN A 144 17.49 0.93 -18.89
N ASN A 145 16.51 1.64 -18.36
CA ASN A 145 16.64 2.44 -17.14
C ASN A 145 15.49 2.16 -16.17
N ASN A 146 15.01 0.92 -16.13
CA ASN A 146 13.88 0.48 -15.32
C ASN A 146 14.20 -0.84 -14.60
N LEU A 147 13.46 -1.13 -13.53
CA LEU A 147 13.65 -2.33 -12.71
C LEU A 147 13.61 -3.62 -13.53
N ARG A 148 12.63 -3.77 -14.43
CA ARG A 148 12.46 -4.99 -15.24
C ARG A 148 13.71 -5.29 -16.06
N ALA A 149 14.21 -4.30 -16.79
CA ALA A 149 15.41 -4.43 -17.63
C ALA A 149 16.63 -4.83 -16.81
N HIS A 150 16.86 -4.21 -15.64
CA HIS A 150 17.97 -4.57 -14.77
C HIS A 150 17.81 -5.97 -14.17
N ALA A 151 16.61 -6.33 -13.73
CA ALA A 151 16.33 -7.62 -13.10
C ALA A 151 16.51 -8.78 -14.10
N ASP A 152 16.12 -8.59 -15.36
CA ASP A 152 16.34 -9.57 -16.43
C ASP A 152 17.82 -9.88 -16.65
N THR A 153 18.72 -8.90 -16.46
CA THR A 153 20.19 -9.13 -16.55
C THR A 153 20.79 -9.81 -15.33
N MET A 154 20.15 -9.70 -14.17
CA MET A 154 20.61 -10.27 -12.90
C MET A 154 20.21 -11.74 -12.73
N LEU A 155 19.24 -12.22 -13.52
CA LEU A 155 18.74 -13.59 -13.43
C LEU A 155 19.76 -14.59 -14.03
N PRO A 156 20.17 -15.62 -13.28
CA PRO A 156 21.09 -16.64 -13.78
C PRO A 156 20.41 -17.56 -14.79
N LYS A 157 21.20 -18.20 -15.67
CA LYS A 157 20.68 -19.06 -16.76
C LYS A 157 19.85 -20.24 -16.24
N GLU A 158 20.19 -20.74 -15.05
CA GLU A 158 19.55 -21.86 -14.37
C GLU A 158 18.05 -21.63 -14.11
N VAL A 159 17.61 -20.38 -14.03
CA VAL A 159 16.21 -20.05 -13.76
C VAL A 159 15.46 -19.51 -14.99
N GLN A 160 16.12 -19.41 -16.14
CA GLN A 160 15.58 -18.81 -17.35
C GLN A 160 14.29 -19.49 -17.82
N VAL A 161 14.22 -20.82 -17.73
CA VAL A 161 13.03 -21.61 -18.12
C VAL A 161 11.79 -21.22 -17.31
N TYR A 162 11.92 -20.94 -16.01
CA TYR A 162 10.79 -20.54 -15.16
C TYR A 162 10.33 -19.11 -15.46
N MET A 163 11.27 -18.24 -15.81
CA MET A 163 10.98 -16.85 -16.16
C MET A 163 10.24 -16.75 -17.49
N GLN A 164 10.71 -17.47 -18.51
CA GLN A 164 10.08 -17.52 -19.84
C GLN A 164 8.67 -18.12 -19.81
N THR A 165 8.45 -19.12 -18.95
CA THR A 165 7.15 -19.80 -18.81
C THR A 165 6.23 -19.15 -17.77
N GLY A 166 6.70 -18.11 -17.07
CA GLY A 166 5.95 -17.43 -16.01
C GLY A 166 5.66 -18.30 -14.78
N PHE A 167 6.39 -19.40 -14.57
CA PHE A 167 6.05 -20.44 -13.58
C PHE A 167 5.95 -19.93 -12.14
N PHE A 168 6.81 -18.98 -11.75
CA PHE A 168 6.82 -18.41 -10.39
C PHE A 168 5.96 -17.14 -10.22
N GLY A 169 5.28 -16.67 -11.27
CA GLY A 169 4.41 -15.49 -11.19
C GLY A 169 5.15 -14.18 -10.85
N MET A 170 6.34 -13.97 -11.42
CA MET A 170 7.23 -12.85 -11.09
C MET A 170 6.82 -11.49 -11.67
N GLU A 171 5.82 -11.48 -12.55
CA GLU A 171 5.32 -10.30 -13.25
C GLU A 171 5.01 -9.13 -12.30
N GLY A 172 4.40 -9.42 -11.15
CA GLY A 172 4.04 -8.40 -10.17
C GLY A 172 5.23 -7.72 -9.48
N LYS A 173 6.38 -8.37 -9.38
CA LYS A 173 7.56 -7.85 -8.67
C LYS A 173 8.48 -7.07 -9.58
N MET A 174 8.64 -7.53 -10.81
CA MET A 174 9.53 -6.85 -11.76
C MET A 174 8.86 -5.62 -12.39
N ASN A 175 7.53 -5.50 -12.27
CA ASN A 175 6.76 -4.39 -12.83
C ASN A 175 6.30 -3.37 -11.76
N SER A 176 6.70 -3.54 -10.49
CA SER A 176 6.19 -2.72 -9.38
C SER A 176 7.16 -2.64 -8.22
N GLY A 177 7.09 -1.56 -7.46
CA GLY A 177 7.67 -1.49 -6.12
C GLY A 177 6.99 -2.46 -5.15
N ASP A 178 7.64 -2.69 -4.02
CA ASP A 178 7.29 -3.79 -3.12
C ASP A 178 6.13 -3.49 -2.18
N ALA A 179 6.23 -2.40 -1.40
CA ALA A 179 5.26 -2.07 -0.35
C ALA A 179 4.94 -3.27 0.56
N HIS A 180 3.67 -3.68 0.69
CA HIS A 180 3.28 -4.75 1.63
C HIS A 180 3.83 -4.52 3.05
N LEU A 181 3.60 -3.32 3.58
CA LEU A 181 3.92 -2.95 4.94
C LEU A 181 2.98 -1.86 5.46
N ALA A 182 3.08 -1.58 6.75
CA ALA A 182 2.54 -0.39 7.38
C ALA A 182 3.71 0.43 7.93
N VAL A 183 3.81 1.71 7.59
CA VAL A 183 4.84 2.59 8.14
C VAL A 183 4.52 2.98 9.59
N ASN A 184 5.44 3.64 10.29
CA ASN A 184 5.25 4.04 11.69
C ASN A 184 4.35 5.28 11.85
N TYR A 185 3.05 5.15 11.54
CA TYR A 185 2.06 6.23 11.68
C TYR A 185 1.99 6.76 13.11
N GLN A 186 2.13 5.90 14.12
CA GLN A 186 2.09 6.35 15.52
C GLN A 186 3.25 7.31 15.85
N LYS A 187 4.47 7.01 15.38
CA LYS A 187 5.65 7.87 15.57
C LYS A 187 5.53 9.14 14.73
N LEU A 188 5.02 9.05 13.50
CA LEU A 188 4.69 10.20 12.65
C LEU A 188 3.77 11.19 13.38
N LEU A 189 2.65 10.72 13.93
CA LEU A 189 1.68 11.61 14.56
C LEU A 189 2.23 12.30 15.83
N LYS A 190 3.10 11.60 16.57
CA LYS A 190 3.73 12.11 17.79
C LYS A 190 4.86 13.09 17.52
N LEU A 191 5.68 12.85 16.50
CA LEU A 191 6.90 13.63 16.25
C LEU A 191 6.76 14.64 15.11
N GLY A 192 5.79 14.44 14.20
CA GLY A 192 5.80 15.07 12.88
C GLY A 192 7.00 14.64 12.05
N LEU A 193 7.04 14.99 10.76
CA LEU A 193 8.27 14.81 9.96
C LEU A 193 9.45 15.63 10.48
N VAL A 194 9.19 16.73 11.21
CA VAL A 194 10.23 17.54 11.86
C VAL A 194 11.10 16.70 12.81
N GLY A 195 10.50 15.78 13.59
CA GLY A 195 11.28 14.89 14.45
C GLY A 195 12.10 13.84 13.69
N PHE A 196 11.64 13.39 12.52
CA PHE A 196 12.43 12.52 11.63
C PHE A 196 13.56 13.28 10.96
N GLU A 197 13.33 14.55 10.61
CA GLU A 197 14.33 15.46 10.07
C GLU A 197 15.46 15.69 11.09
N GLU A 198 15.12 15.99 12.34
CA GLU A 198 16.09 16.17 13.44
C GLU A 198 16.92 14.90 13.68
N GLN A 199 16.27 13.73 13.73
CA GLN A 199 16.96 12.44 13.88
C GLN A 199 17.92 12.19 12.71
N THR A 200 17.49 12.49 11.48
CA THR A 200 18.30 12.32 10.27
C THR A 200 19.50 13.27 10.26
N LYS A 201 19.30 14.56 10.58
CA LYS A 201 20.39 15.54 10.69
C LYS A 201 21.42 15.13 11.74
N LYS A 202 20.96 14.67 12.90
CA LYS A 202 21.84 14.17 13.97
C LYS A 202 22.62 12.94 13.55
N ALA A 203 21.97 11.95 12.92
CA ALA A 203 22.63 10.76 12.42
C ALA A 203 23.68 11.09 11.36
N LYS A 204 23.35 12.01 10.43
CA LYS A 204 24.24 12.50 9.39
C LYS A 204 25.46 13.22 9.96
N ALA A 205 25.29 14.09 10.96
CA ALA A 205 26.38 14.84 11.59
C ALA A 205 27.38 13.96 12.34
N ASN A 206 26.97 12.76 12.75
CA ASN A 206 27.82 11.79 13.46
C ASN A 206 28.59 10.84 12.53
N LEU A 207 28.49 11.02 11.21
CA LEU A 207 29.22 10.17 10.27
C LEU A 207 30.72 10.50 10.26
N ASP A 208 31.53 9.45 10.30
CA ASP A 208 32.95 9.53 9.97
C ASP A 208 33.12 9.30 8.46
N LEU A 209 33.31 10.37 7.70
CA LEU A 209 33.40 10.33 6.24
C LEU A 209 34.69 9.72 5.70
N THR A 210 35.65 9.39 6.58
CA THR A 210 36.85 8.63 6.17
C THR A 210 36.55 7.15 5.95
N LYS A 211 35.40 6.65 6.43
CA LYS A 211 34.92 5.29 6.21
C LYS A 211 34.09 5.22 4.92
N PRO A 212 34.41 4.34 3.96
CA PRO A 212 33.67 4.23 2.70
C PRO A 212 32.14 4.08 2.87
N ASP A 213 31.69 3.17 3.74
CA ASP A 213 30.26 2.95 4.03
C ASP A 213 29.53 4.20 4.54
N SER A 214 30.24 5.18 5.11
CA SER A 214 29.62 6.42 5.59
C SER A 214 29.17 7.32 4.44
N LEU A 215 29.77 7.21 3.25
CA LEU A 215 29.38 8.01 2.08
C LEU A 215 27.99 7.60 1.57
N ASP A 216 27.68 6.31 1.50
CA ASP A 216 26.34 5.83 1.14
C ASP A 216 25.29 6.30 2.16
N LYS A 217 25.61 6.21 3.46
CA LYS A 217 24.75 6.71 4.53
C LYS A 217 24.51 8.22 4.40
N TYR A 218 25.56 8.99 4.09
CA TYR A 218 25.48 10.42 3.90
C TYR A 218 24.47 10.79 2.81
N HIS A 219 24.55 10.13 1.65
CA HIS A 219 23.63 10.36 0.54
C HIS A 219 22.21 9.86 0.82
N PHE A 220 22.05 8.76 1.56
CA PHE A 220 20.74 8.31 2.01
C PHE A 220 20.09 9.32 2.98
N TYR A 221 20.85 9.91 3.90
CA TYR A 221 20.35 10.96 4.77
C TYR A 221 19.97 12.23 3.99
N ASP A 222 20.76 12.62 2.98
CA ASP A 222 20.37 13.71 2.08
C ASP A 222 19.06 13.43 1.34
N ALA A 223 18.88 12.19 0.85
CA ALA A 223 17.64 11.77 0.20
C ALA A 223 16.43 11.93 1.15
N ILE A 224 16.55 11.50 2.40
CA ILE A 224 15.48 11.66 3.40
C ILE A 224 15.13 13.14 3.62
N LEU A 225 16.14 14.00 3.80
CA LEU A 225 15.92 15.43 4.04
C LEU A 225 15.24 16.12 2.86
N ILE A 226 15.62 15.76 1.62
CA ILE A 226 14.98 16.26 0.40
C ILE A 226 13.50 15.87 0.35
N VAL A 227 13.18 14.63 0.71
CA VAL A 227 11.82 14.10 0.67
C VAL A 227 10.94 14.69 1.77
N ILE A 228 11.47 14.86 2.99
CA ILE A 228 10.73 15.52 4.08
C ILE A 228 10.29 16.94 3.66
N GLU A 229 11.21 17.72 3.08
CA GLU A 229 10.88 19.07 2.61
C GLU A 229 9.85 19.02 1.46
N ALA A 230 9.99 18.05 0.53
CA ALA A 230 9.01 17.89 -0.55
C ALA A 230 7.59 17.56 -0.05
N VAL A 231 7.47 16.74 1.00
CA VAL A 231 6.17 16.41 1.61
C VAL A 231 5.55 17.63 2.31
N LYS A 232 6.38 18.42 3.01
CA LYS A 232 5.94 19.68 3.62
C LYS A 232 5.46 20.68 2.56
N ASP A 233 6.22 20.87 1.49
CA ASP A 233 5.85 21.74 0.37
C ASP A 233 4.53 21.28 -0.28
N TYR A 234 4.34 19.97 -0.46
CA TYR A 234 3.10 19.40 -0.99
C TYR A 234 1.89 19.76 -0.11
N ALA A 235 2.00 19.61 1.22
CA ALA A 235 0.94 20.00 2.14
C ALA A 235 0.66 21.51 2.07
N HIS A 236 1.69 22.36 1.99
CA HIS A 236 1.53 23.81 1.84
C HIS A 236 0.91 24.22 0.50
N ARG A 237 1.14 23.47 -0.59
CA ARG A 237 0.44 23.68 -1.86
C ARG A 237 -1.07 23.44 -1.71
N PHE A 238 -1.50 22.44 -0.94
CA PHE A 238 -2.91 22.25 -0.60
C PHE A 238 -3.46 23.37 0.27
N ALA A 239 -2.69 23.81 1.27
CA ALA A 239 -3.10 24.93 2.11
C ALA A 239 -3.33 26.21 1.30
N LYS A 240 -2.47 26.47 0.31
CA LYS A 240 -2.63 27.58 -0.64
C LYS A 240 -3.86 27.40 -1.53
N LEU A 241 -4.10 26.20 -2.06
CA LEU A 241 -5.25 25.89 -2.90
C LEU A 241 -6.58 26.05 -2.13
N ALA A 242 -6.64 25.52 -0.91
CA ALA A 242 -7.82 25.61 -0.05
C ALA A 242 -8.16 27.08 0.27
N ARG A 243 -7.16 27.90 0.63
CA ARG A 243 -7.35 29.35 0.81
C ARG A 243 -7.83 30.06 -0.45
N ALA A 244 -7.35 29.65 -1.62
CA ALA A 244 -7.77 30.24 -2.88
C ALA A 244 -9.25 29.93 -3.18
N GLN A 245 -9.66 28.67 -3.03
CA GLN A 245 -11.06 28.25 -3.21
C GLN A 245 -12.00 28.86 -2.14
N ALA A 246 -11.51 29.07 -0.91
CA ALA A 246 -12.31 29.65 0.18
C ALA A 246 -12.79 31.08 -0.12
N LYS A 247 -12.12 31.82 -1.02
CA LYS A 247 -12.50 33.20 -1.38
C LYS A 247 -13.83 33.30 -2.11
N THR A 248 -14.23 32.24 -2.81
CA THR A 248 -15.45 32.20 -3.64
C THR A 248 -16.44 31.14 -3.17
N ALA A 249 -16.15 30.45 -2.06
CA ALA A 249 -16.99 29.40 -1.51
C ALA A 249 -18.16 29.96 -0.69
N SER A 250 -19.22 29.14 -0.53
CA SER A 250 -20.33 29.45 0.38
C SER A 250 -19.85 29.50 1.84
N ASN A 251 -20.57 30.22 2.72
CA ASN A 251 -20.14 30.47 4.11
C ASN A 251 -19.68 29.21 4.87
N GLN A 252 -20.41 28.10 4.76
CA GLN A 252 -20.04 26.85 5.43
C GLN A 252 -18.80 26.21 4.80
N ARG A 253 -18.76 26.08 3.47
CA ARG A 253 -17.63 25.49 2.77
C ARG A 253 -16.35 26.33 2.91
N GLN A 254 -16.48 27.66 2.95
CA GLN A 254 -15.38 28.58 3.23
C GLN A 254 -14.72 28.27 4.57
N LYS A 255 -15.49 28.08 5.65
CA LYS A 255 -14.94 27.74 6.97
C LYS A 255 -14.19 26.41 6.93
N GLU A 256 -14.75 25.40 6.27
CA GLU A 256 -14.11 24.10 6.10
C GLU A 256 -12.81 24.18 5.29
N LEU A 257 -12.79 24.94 4.20
CA LEU A 257 -11.58 25.15 3.39
C LEU A 257 -10.49 25.90 4.17
N LEU A 258 -10.87 26.87 5.00
CA LEU A 258 -9.92 27.54 5.90
C LEU A 258 -9.38 26.60 6.99
N GLN A 259 -10.22 25.70 7.51
CA GLN A 259 -9.78 24.65 8.43
C GLN A 259 -8.85 23.65 7.74
N ILE A 260 -9.17 23.21 6.52
CA ILE A 260 -8.28 22.37 5.69
C ILE A 260 -6.94 23.07 5.49
N ALA A 261 -6.94 24.37 5.20
CA ALA A 261 -5.71 25.13 5.04
C ALA A 261 -4.86 25.13 6.31
N ALA A 262 -5.45 25.45 7.47
CA ALA A 262 -4.76 25.44 8.75
C ALA A 262 -4.19 24.05 9.11
N THR A 263 -4.98 23.00 8.87
CA THR A 263 -4.53 21.61 9.03
C THR A 263 -3.31 21.33 8.14
N CYS A 264 -3.37 21.68 6.85
CA CYS A 264 -2.29 21.42 5.89
C CYS A 264 -1.03 22.27 6.12
N ASP A 265 -1.14 23.45 6.74
CA ASP A 265 0.04 24.22 7.15
C ASP A 265 0.84 23.50 8.24
N ARG A 266 0.15 22.71 9.06
CA ARG A 266 0.70 22.00 10.21
C ARG A 266 1.19 20.61 9.86
N VAL A 267 0.30 19.74 9.36
CA VAL A 267 0.58 18.31 9.16
C VAL A 267 0.90 17.98 7.70
N PRO A 268 1.78 16.99 7.43
CA PRO A 268 2.39 16.06 8.38
C PRO A 268 3.75 16.52 8.95
N TYR A 269 4.17 17.76 8.68
CA TYR A 269 5.49 18.23 9.11
C TYR A 269 5.61 18.36 10.63
N TYR A 270 4.61 18.93 11.30
CA TYR A 270 4.54 19.01 12.75
C TYR A 270 3.65 17.89 13.35
N PRO A 271 3.81 17.57 14.64
CA PRO A 271 2.92 16.63 15.34
C PRO A 271 1.45 17.01 15.21
N ALA A 272 0.56 16.03 15.06
CA ALA A 272 -0.88 16.29 15.09
C ALA A 272 -1.33 16.69 16.51
N GLN A 273 -2.35 17.54 16.62
CA GLN A 273 -2.98 17.97 17.87
C GLN A 273 -4.45 17.59 17.95
N THR A 274 -5.13 17.53 16.81
CA THR A 274 -6.56 17.16 16.72
C THR A 274 -6.74 15.86 15.95
N PHE A 275 -7.91 15.25 16.05
CA PHE A 275 -8.29 14.09 15.25
C PHE A 275 -8.32 14.42 13.75
N ALA A 276 -8.80 15.62 13.39
CA ALA A 276 -8.79 16.10 12.01
C ALA A 276 -7.37 16.17 11.42
N GLU A 277 -6.42 16.72 12.18
CA GLU A 277 -5.01 16.75 11.81
C GLU A 277 -4.40 15.34 11.74
N ALA A 278 -4.73 14.46 12.68
CA ALA A 278 -4.21 13.10 12.69
C ALA A 278 -4.67 12.30 11.45
N VAL A 279 -5.95 12.39 11.08
CA VAL A 279 -6.47 11.74 9.88
C VAL A 279 -5.83 12.32 8.61
N GLN A 280 -5.70 13.65 8.51
CA GLN A 280 -5.07 14.30 7.37
C GLN A 280 -3.58 13.92 7.22
N ALA A 281 -2.84 13.85 8.33
CA ALA A 281 -1.43 13.45 8.34
C ALA A 281 -1.25 12.02 7.84
N VAL A 282 -2.08 11.10 8.34
CA VAL A 282 -2.09 9.69 7.92
C VAL A 282 -2.44 9.57 6.44
N TRP A 283 -3.48 10.28 5.99
CA TRP A 283 -3.88 10.27 4.58
C TRP A 283 -2.79 10.84 3.66
N PHE A 284 -2.15 11.96 4.02
CA PHE A 284 -1.05 12.50 3.22
C PHE A 284 0.07 11.49 3.04
N ILE A 285 0.52 10.85 4.12
CA ILE A 285 1.58 9.85 4.03
C ILE A 285 1.13 8.62 3.24
N GLN A 286 -0.06 8.08 3.50
CA GLN A 286 -0.62 6.94 2.76
C GLN A 286 -0.69 7.22 1.25
N CYS A 287 -1.12 8.43 0.86
CA CYS A 287 -1.21 8.85 -0.54
C CYS A 287 0.19 9.04 -1.16
N ILE A 288 1.10 9.74 -0.48
CA ILE A 288 2.44 10.06 -1.02
C ILE A 288 3.31 8.81 -1.14
N LEU A 289 3.20 7.84 -0.23
CA LEU A 289 3.88 6.54 -0.39
C LEU A 289 3.46 5.84 -1.70
N GLN A 290 2.20 6.02 -2.11
CA GLN A 290 1.64 5.51 -3.38
C GLN A 290 1.86 6.43 -4.59
N ILE A 291 2.52 7.59 -4.39
CA ILE A 291 3.09 8.44 -5.44
C ILE A 291 4.58 8.10 -5.62
N GLU A 292 5.30 7.88 -4.52
CA GLU A 292 6.71 7.45 -4.49
C GLU A 292 6.89 6.11 -5.22
N SER A 293 6.01 5.15 -4.94
CA SER A 293 6.07 3.77 -5.42
C SER A 293 4.69 3.29 -5.85
N ASN A 294 4.62 2.42 -6.87
CA ASN A 294 3.36 1.75 -7.25
C ASN A 294 3.13 0.45 -6.48
N GLY A 295 3.94 0.14 -5.46
CA GLY A 295 3.67 -0.97 -4.56
C GLY A 295 2.27 -0.85 -3.94
N HIS A 296 1.56 -1.97 -3.86
CA HIS A 296 0.25 -2.06 -3.22
C HIS A 296 0.36 -2.74 -1.85
N SER A 297 -0.76 -2.95 -1.17
CA SER A 297 -0.79 -3.46 0.21
C SER A 297 -0.11 -2.51 1.21
N LEU A 298 0.03 -1.22 0.88
CA LEU A 298 0.35 -0.18 1.85
C LEU A 298 -0.81 -0.07 2.83
N SER A 299 -0.56 -0.45 4.07
CA SER A 299 -1.60 -0.65 5.07
C SER A 299 -1.51 0.41 6.15
N TYR A 300 -2.67 0.81 6.68
CA TYR A 300 -2.77 1.74 7.80
C TYR A 300 -2.29 1.12 9.11
N GLY A 301 -2.34 -0.22 9.23
CA GLY A 301 -2.00 -0.91 10.46
C GLY A 301 -3.06 -0.72 11.54
N ARG A 302 -2.66 -0.58 12.81
CA ARG A 302 -3.57 -0.49 13.98
C ARG A 302 -4.19 0.90 14.15
N LEU A 303 -5.01 1.31 13.19
CA LEU A 303 -5.58 2.65 13.08
C LEU A 303 -6.38 3.07 14.30
N ASP A 304 -7.16 2.15 14.87
CA ASP A 304 -7.94 2.39 16.07
C ASP A 304 -7.08 2.63 17.32
N GLN A 305 -5.80 2.27 17.32
CA GLN A 305 -4.92 2.46 18.47
C GLN A 305 -4.17 3.80 18.39
N TYR A 306 -3.58 4.13 17.23
CA TYR A 306 -2.77 5.34 17.13
C TYR A 306 -3.59 6.62 16.90
N LEU A 307 -4.83 6.52 16.40
CA LEU A 307 -5.74 7.67 16.29
C LEU A 307 -6.60 7.90 17.54
N TYR A 308 -6.79 6.88 18.39
CA TYR A 308 -7.68 6.96 19.54
C TYR A 308 -7.36 8.11 20.51
N PRO A 309 -6.09 8.41 20.85
CA PRO A 309 -5.79 9.53 21.75
C PRO A 309 -6.29 10.89 21.23
N TYR A 310 -6.20 11.11 19.91
CA TYR A 310 -6.65 12.34 19.27
C TYR A 310 -8.18 12.41 19.20
N MET A 311 -8.82 11.31 18.81
CA MET A 311 -10.28 11.21 18.77
C MET A 311 -10.89 11.43 20.15
N LYS A 312 -10.34 10.76 21.18
CA LYS A 312 -10.82 10.88 22.55
C LYS A 312 -10.70 12.32 23.06
N ALA A 313 -9.54 12.96 22.86
CA ALA A 313 -9.33 14.34 23.29
C ALA A 313 -10.33 15.32 22.64
N ASP A 314 -10.59 15.16 21.34
CA ASP A 314 -11.52 16.03 20.62
C ASP A 314 -12.98 15.78 21.01
N LEU A 315 -13.38 14.53 21.31
CA LEU A 315 -14.70 14.23 21.86
C LEU A 315 -14.87 14.84 23.26
N ASP A 316 -13.89 14.65 24.14
CA ASP A 316 -13.93 15.20 25.51
C ASP A 316 -13.99 16.74 25.50
N ALA A 317 -13.33 17.38 24.54
CA ALA A 317 -13.32 18.84 24.35
C ALA A 317 -14.53 19.38 23.57
N GLY A 318 -15.42 18.52 23.06
CA GLY A 318 -16.55 18.90 22.22
C GLY A 318 -16.17 19.49 20.86
N ILE A 319 -14.93 19.25 20.40
CA ILE A 319 -14.44 19.63 19.06
C ILE A 319 -15.04 18.70 18.00
N GLU A 320 -15.09 17.41 18.31
CA GLU A 320 -15.69 16.38 17.48
C GLU A 320 -16.91 15.77 18.19
N THR A 321 -17.79 15.19 17.41
CA THR A 321 -18.88 14.30 17.85
C THR A 321 -18.66 12.92 17.25
N GLU A 322 -19.28 11.86 17.77
CA GLU A 322 -19.19 10.55 17.13
C GLU A 322 -19.64 10.57 15.65
N ALA A 323 -20.65 11.38 15.32
CA ALA A 323 -21.14 11.53 13.97
C ALA A 323 -20.09 12.17 13.04
N SER A 324 -19.39 13.22 13.49
CA SER A 324 -18.35 13.87 12.70
C SER A 324 -17.07 13.04 12.61
N VAL A 325 -16.74 12.24 13.65
CA VAL A 325 -15.69 11.22 13.58
C VAL A 325 -16.00 10.18 12.50
N VAL A 326 -17.23 9.64 12.50
CA VAL A 326 -17.66 8.66 11.48
C VAL A 326 -17.65 9.28 10.09
N GLU A 327 -18.13 10.52 9.91
CA GLU A 327 -18.08 11.21 8.62
C GLU A 327 -16.64 11.37 8.13
N ARG A 328 -15.71 11.75 9.00
CA ARG A 328 -14.28 11.89 8.67
C ARG A 328 -13.64 10.54 8.28
N LEU A 329 -13.97 9.46 8.99
CA LEU A 329 -13.53 8.11 8.64
C LEU A 329 -14.12 7.67 7.29
N THR A 330 -15.41 7.90 7.04
CA THR A 330 -16.01 7.58 5.74
C THR A 330 -15.39 8.36 4.60
N ASN A 331 -15.03 9.63 4.81
CA ASN A 331 -14.27 10.41 3.85
C ASN A 331 -12.88 9.79 3.60
N LEU A 332 -12.18 9.33 4.64
CA LEU A 332 -10.91 8.60 4.49
C LEU A 332 -11.07 7.34 3.65
N TRP A 333 -12.15 6.57 3.83
CA TRP A 333 -12.42 5.38 3.04
C TRP A 333 -12.69 5.70 1.58
N ILE A 334 -13.47 6.75 1.31
CA ILE A 334 -13.70 7.22 -0.06
C ILE A 334 -12.38 7.67 -0.70
N LYS A 335 -11.53 8.43 0.01
CA LYS A 335 -10.20 8.82 -0.47
C LYS A 335 -9.28 7.62 -0.71
N THR A 336 -9.31 6.63 0.18
CA THR A 336 -8.57 5.37 0.02
C THR A 336 -8.93 4.68 -1.30
N LEU A 337 -10.21 4.73 -1.70
CA LEU A 337 -10.69 4.20 -2.97
C LEU A 337 -10.26 5.04 -4.19
N THR A 338 -9.87 6.31 -4.03
CA THR A 338 -9.46 7.15 -5.17
C THR A 338 -8.04 6.84 -5.66
N ILE A 339 -7.23 6.14 -4.86
CA ILE A 339 -5.94 5.62 -5.32
C ILE A 339 -6.18 4.45 -6.27
N ASN A 340 -5.48 4.43 -7.41
CA ASN A 340 -5.62 3.36 -8.39
C ASN A 340 -4.26 2.93 -8.96
N LYS A 341 -4.22 1.72 -9.52
CA LYS A 341 -3.03 1.11 -10.11
C LYS A 341 -3.41 0.29 -11.33
N VAL A 342 -2.80 0.62 -12.47
CA VAL A 342 -2.85 -0.24 -13.65
C VAL A 342 -1.84 -1.39 -13.53
N ARG A 343 -2.25 -2.58 -13.96
CA ARG A 343 -1.43 -3.80 -14.06
C ARG A 343 -1.47 -4.32 -15.50
N SER A 344 -0.51 -5.16 -15.90
CA SER A 344 -0.60 -5.90 -17.17
C SER A 344 -1.80 -6.85 -17.15
N GLN A 345 -2.40 -7.14 -18.31
CA GLN A 345 -3.58 -8.03 -18.37
C GLN A 345 -3.30 -9.40 -17.73
N ALA A 346 -2.11 -9.95 -17.96
CA ALA A 346 -1.70 -11.22 -17.37
C ALA A 346 -1.72 -11.18 -15.83
N HIS A 347 -1.27 -10.08 -15.23
CA HIS A 347 -1.29 -9.89 -13.78
C HIS A 347 -2.70 -9.61 -13.25
N THR A 348 -3.55 -8.91 -14.00
CA THR A 348 -4.96 -8.64 -13.65
C THR A 348 -5.75 -9.92 -13.37
N PHE A 349 -5.52 -11.01 -14.09
CA PHE A 349 -6.23 -12.29 -13.83
C PHE A 349 -5.98 -12.85 -12.42
N SER A 350 -4.86 -12.50 -11.80
CA SER A 350 -4.53 -12.87 -10.42
C SER A 350 -4.83 -11.78 -9.39
N SER A 351 -5.32 -10.61 -9.82
CA SER A 351 -5.55 -9.41 -9.00
C SER A 351 -6.79 -8.64 -9.48
N ALA A 352 -7.87 -9.35 -9.79
CA ALA A 352 -9.07 -8.76 -10.37
C ALA A 352 -9.80 -7.81 -9.41
N GLY A 353 -10.41 -6.75 -9.95
CA GLY A 353 -11.18 -5.75 -9.21
C GLY A 353 -10.39 -4.49 -8.85
N SER A 354 -9.23 -4.27 -9.50
CA SER A 354 -8.31 -3.16 -9.26
C SER A 354 -7.97 -2.93 -7.78
N PRO A 355 -7.75 -3.99 -6.96
CA PRO A 355 -7.52 -3.82 -5.53
C PRO A 355 -6.17 -3.18 -5.25
N LEU A 356 -6.09 -2.39 -4.19
CA LEU A 356 -4.83 -1.93 -3.61
C LEU A 356 -4.54 -2.51 -2.23
N TYR A 357 -5.48 -3.30 -1.70
CA TYR A 357 -5.34 -4.03 -0.45
C TYR A 357 -4.91 -3.13 0.73
N GLN A 358 -5.46 -1.93 0.84
CA GLN A 358 -5.06 -0.96 1.87
C GLN A 358 -5.70 -1.35 3.20
N ASN A 359 -4.97 -2.15 4.01
CA ASN A 359 -5.55 -2.78 5.19
C ASN A 359 -5.65 -1.82 6.39
N VAL A 360 -6.77 -1.88 7.09
CA VAL A 360 -6.99 -1.27 8.40
C VAL A 360 -7.19 -2.39 9.41
N THR A 361 -6.37 -2.43 10.45
CA THR A 361 -6.51 -3.37 11.57
C THR A 361 -7.12 -2.69 12.79
N ILE A 362 -8.08 -3.35 13.43
CA ILE A 362 -8.70 -2.91 14.69
C ILE A 362 -8.81 -4.05 15.71
N GLY A 363 -9.02 -3.70 16.99
CA GLY A 363 -9.14 -4.66 18.10
C GLY A 363 -7.80 -5.31 18.47
N GLY A 364 -7.83 -6.58 18.88
CA GLY A 364 -6.66 -7.33 19.33
C GLY A 364 -6.27 -7.01 20.77
N GLN A 365 -4.98 -7.18 21.09
CA GLN A 365 -4.46 -6.96 22.44
C GLN A 365 -3.51 -5.77 22.52
N THR A 366 -3.40 -5.16 23.70
CA THR A 366 -2.35 -4.20 24.05
C THR A 366 -1.04 -4.94 24.30
N ARG A 367 0.08 -4.20 24.42
CA ARG A 367 1.39 -4.79 24.76
C ARG A 367 1.40 -5.46 26.14
N ASP A 368 0.50 -5.03 27.02
CA ASP A 368 0.28 -5.58 28.37
C ASP A 368 -0.77 -6.70 28.38
N LYS A 369 -1.12 -7.23 27.19
CA LYS A 369 -2.01 -8.37 26.99
C LYS A 369 -3.45 -8.16 27.46
N GLN A 370 -3.89 -6.91 27.50
CA GLN A 370 -5.29 -6.57 27.74
C GLN A 370 -6.02 -6.43 26.42
N ASP A 371 -7.35 -6.54 26.42
CA ASP A 371 -8.15 -6.21 25.25
C ASP A 371 -7.89 -4.76 24.80
N ALA A 372 -7.63 -4.55 23.51
CA ALA A 372 -7.31 -3.24 22.94
C ALA A 372 -8.52 -2.57 22.28
N VAL A 373 -9.68 -3.21 22.28
CA VAL A 373 -10.93 -2.62 21.80
C VAL A 373 -11.21 -1.32 22.55
N ASN A 374 -11.46 -0.25 21.80
CA ASN A 374 -11.82 1.06 22.32
C ASN A 374 -12.97 1.67 21.50
N GLN A 375 -13.45 2.86 21.87
CA GLN A 375 -14.57 3.51 21.19
C GLN A 375 -14.30 3.74 19.69
N LEU A 376 -13.05 4.03 19.29
CA LEU A 376 -12.70 4.18 17.88
C LEU A 376 -12.83 2.85 17.12
N SER A 377 -12.56 1.71 17.76
CA SER A 377 -12.77 0.39 17.13
C SER A 377 -14.22 0.21 16.66
N PHE A 378 -15.20 0.59 17.49
CA PHE A 378 -16.63 0.58 17.12
C PHE A 378 -16.97 1.60 16.03
N LEU A 379 -16.44 2.83 16.12
CA LEU A 379 -16.69 3.87 15.12
C LEU A 379 -16.08 3.52 13.76
N VAL A 380 -14.97 2.77 13.71
CA VAL A 380 -14.42 2.21 12.48
C VAL A 380 -15.41 1.21 11.86
N LEU A 381 -15.92 0.23 12.63
CA LEU A 381 -16.95 -0.71 12.16
C LEU A 381 -18.17 0.02 11.59
N LYS A 382 -18.68 1.02 12.31
CA LYS A 382 -19.80 1.86 11.86
C LYS A 382 -19.47 2.59 10.55
N SER A 383 -18.30 3.20 10.46
CA SER A 383 -17.89 3.95 9.27
C SER A 383 -17.73 3.08 8.01
N VAL A 384 -17.18 1.86 8.13
CA VAL A 384 -17.09 0.95 6.98
C VAL A 384 -18.44 0.38 6.59
N ALA A 385 -19.32 0.11 7.56
CA ALA A 385 -20.69 -0.33 7.30
C ALA A 385 -21.48 0.73 6.53
N GLN A 386 -21.36 2.01 6.92
CA GLN A 386 -22.01 3.12 6.21
C GLN A 386 -21.41 3.34 4.82
N ALA A 387 -20.08 3.30 4.68
CA ALA A 387 -19.41 3.51 3.40
C ALA A 387 -19.71 2.38 2.41
N HIS A 388 -19.63 1.13 2.88
CA HIS A 388 -19.83 -0.11 2.13
C HIS A 388 -19.01 -0.11 0.83
N LEU A 389 -17.71 0.11 1.00
CA LEU A 389 -16.73 0.19 -0.08
C LEU A 389 -15.78 -1.02 0.00
N PRO A 390 -15.18 -1.44 -1.13
CA PRO A 390 -14.17 -2.50 -1.13
C PRO A 390 -12.84 -2.08 -0.50
N GLN A 391 -12.67 -0.79 -0.17
CA GLN A 391 -11.51 -0.23 0.52
C GLN A 391 -12.01 0.65 1.69
N PRO A 392 -11.30 0.68 2.83
CA PRO A 392 -10.10 -0.10 3.16
C PRO A 392 -10.41 -1.60 3.31
N ASN A 393 -9.39 -2.46 3.28
CA ASN A 393 -9.57 -3.86 3.67
C ASN A 393 -9.59 -3.95 5.20
N LEU A 394 -10.76 -4.17 5.82
CA LEU A 394 -10.88 -4.16 7.28
C LEU A 394 -10.56 -5.53 7.89
N THR A 395 -9.67 -5.55 8.88
CA THR A 395 -9.33 -6.75 9.66
C THR A 395 -9.51 -6.51 11.16
N VAL A 396 -10.21 -7.44 11.81
CA VAL A 396 -10.31 -7.53 13.27
C VAL A 396 -9.28 -8.52 13.79
N ARG A 397 -8.52 -8.12 14.80
CA ARG A 397 -7.68 -9.04 15.58
C ARG A 397 -8.51 -9.69 16.69
N TYR A 398 -8.79 -10.98 16.52
CA TYR A 398 -9.47 -11.82 17.51
C TYR A 398 -8.48 -12.31 18.56
N HIS A 399 -8.92 -12.35 19.82
CA HIS A 399 -8.30 -13.07 20.93
C HIS A 399 -9.38 -13.64 21.85
N ALA A 400 -9.02 -14.59 22.70
CA ALA A 400 -10.00 -15.32 23.52
C ALA A 400 -10.83 -14.44 24.47
N ASN A 401 -10.30 -13.28 24.88
CA ASN A 401 -10.93 -12.35 25.80
C ASN A 401 -11.44 -11.06 25.10
N LEU A 402 -11.65 -11.11 23.78
CA LEU A 402 -12.13 -9.96 23.00
C LEU A 402 -13.49 -9.51 23.53
N ASN A 403 -13.68 -8.19 23.67
CA ASN A 403 -14.95 -7.60 24.07
C ASN A 403 -16.14 -8.23 23.29
N PRO A 404 -17.09 -8.91 23.98
CA PRO A 404 -18.18 -9.62 23.31
C PRO A 404 -19.12 -8.68 22.52
N ALA A 405 -19.33 -7.46 22.99
CA ALA A 405 -20.14 -6.48 22.27
C ALA A 405 -19.47 -6.06 20.97
N PHE A 406 -18.14 -5.90 20.97
CA PHE A 406 -17.38 -5.60 19.76
C PHE A 406 -17.39 -6.77 18.77
N MET A 407 -17.26 -8.01 19.25
CA MET A 407 -17.38 -9.19 18.39
C MET A 407 -18.77 -9.27 17.73
N ASN A 408 -19.84 -8.99 18.49
CA ASN A 408 -21.19 -8.92 17.95
C ASN A 408 -21.33 -7.80 16.90
N GLU A 409 -20.77 -6.62 17.17
CA GLU A 409 -20.76 -5.52 16.22
C GLU A 409 -20.04 -5.87 14.91
N ALA A 410 -18.91 -6.59 14.99
CA ALA A 410 -18.20 -7.09 13.82
C ALA A 410 -19.05 -8.08 13.00
N ILE A 411 -19.82 -8.95 13.67
CA ILE A 411 -20.77 -9.87 13.01
C ILE A 411 -21.90 -9.10 12.33
N GLU A 412 -22.41 -8.01 12.93
CA GLU A 412 -23.40 -7.15 12.27
C GLU A 412 -22.84 -6.50 10.99
N VAL A 413 -21.56 -6.13 10.96
CA VAL A 413 -20.92 -5.67 9.72
C VAL A 413 -20.87 -6.79 8.67
N MET A 414 -20.50 -8.02 9.06
CA MET A 414 -20.46 -9.16 8.13
C MET A 414 -21.80 -9.45 7.46
N LYS A 415 -22.91 -9.27 8.21
CA LYS A 415 -24.27 -9.47 7.72
C LYS A 415 -24.64 -8.55 6.55
N LEU A 416 -23.93 -7.45 6.34
CA LEU A 416 -24.11 -6.56 5.18
C LEU A 416 -23.65 -7.21 3.86
N GLY A 417 -22.82 -8.25 3.91
CA GLY A 417 -22.54 -9.11 2.75
C GLY A 417 -21.48 -8.58 1.77
N PHE A 418 -20.57 -7.72 2.22
CA PHE A 418 -19.47 -7.18 1.40
C PHE A 418 -18.09 -7.76 1.76
N GLY A 419 -18.05 -8.83 2.56
CA GLY A 419 -16.83 -9.61 2.82
C GLY A 419 -15.93 -9.09 3.95
N MET A 420 -16.36 -8.09 4.73
CA MET A 420 -15.61 -7.54 5.86
C MET A 420 -16.39 -7.64 7.18
N PRO A 421 -15.70 -7.55 8.35
CA PRO A 421 -14.25 -7.62 8.49
C PRO A 421 -13.71 -9.04 8.28
N ALA A 422 -12.43 -9.14 7.87
CA ALA A 422 -11.65 -10.36 8.03
C ALA A 422 -11.20 -10.53 9.49
N PHE A 423 -10.81 -11.75 9.88
CA PHE A 423 -10.33 -12.04 11.24
C PHE A 423 -8.92 -12.63 11.22
N ASN A 424 -8.01 -12.02 11.97
CA ASN A 424 -6.74 -12.64 12.35
C ASN A 424 -6.82 -13.15 13.79
N ASN A 425 -6.12 -14.24 14.08
CA ASN A 425 -6.15 -14.89 15.40
C ASN A 425 -4.86 -14.65 16.19
N ASP A 426 -4.94 -13.80 17.22
CA ASP A 426 -3.83 -13.48 18.13
C ASP A 426 -3.24 -14.74 18.78
N GLU A 427 -4.07 -15.74 19.09
CA GLU A 427 -3.67 -16.99 19.77
C GLU A 427 -2.70 -17.85 18.93
N VAL A 428 -2.65 -17.62 17.61
CA VAL A 428 -1.75 -18.31 16.69
C VAL A 428 -0.62 -17.39 16.25
N ILE A 429 -0.94 -16.15 15.89
CA ILE A 429 0.01 -15.23 15.29
C ILE A 429 1.05 -14.75 16.30
N ILE A 430 0.63 -14.37 17.51
CA ILE A 430 1.56 -13.84 18.53
C ILE A 430 2.59 -14.92 18.93
N PRO A 431 2.21 -16.17 19.26
CA PRO A 431 3.20 -17.22 19.55
C PRO A 431 4.11 -17.53 18.35
N SER A 432 3.57 -17.50 17.12
CA SER A 432 4.34 -17.74 15.90
C SER A 432 5.39 -16.66 15.66
N PHE A 433 5.05 -15.39 15.91
CA PHE A 433 5.97 -14.26 15.82
C PHE A 433 7.09 -14.36 16.84
N ILE A 434 6.75 -14.65 18.10
CA ILE A 434 7.74 -14.84 19.17
C ILE A 434 8.69 -16.00 18.82
N LYS A 435 8.16 -17.13 18.32
CA LYS A 435 8.95 -18.28 17.87
C LYS A 435 9.91 -17.92 16.73
N LYS A 436 9.53 -16.98 15.87
CA LYS A 436 10.36 -16.46 14.76
C LYS A 436 11.34 -15.35 15.20
N GLY A 437 11.41 -15.02 16.49
CA GLY A 437 12.36 -14.05 17.04
C GLY A 437 11.83 -12.62 17.16
N VAL A 438 10.55 -12.36 16.87
CA VAL A 438 9.93 -11.06 17.10
C VAL A 438 9.85 -10.80 18.61
N LYS A 439 10.29 -9.62 19.05
CA LYS A 439 10.20 -9.21 20.46
C LYS A 439 8.75 -9.32 20.92
N LYS A 440 8.53 -9.87 22.11
CA LYS A 440 7.19 -10.08 22.67
C LYS A 440 6.29 -8.84 22.56
N ALA A 441 6.78 -7.68 23.02
CA ALA A 441 6.01 -6.43 22.95
C ALA A 441 5.62 -6.02 21.52
N ASP A 442 6.48 -6.28 20.54
CA ASP A 442 6.21 -6.00 19.12
C ASP A 442 5.25 -7.05 18.53
N ALA A 443 5.35 -8.31 18.95
CA ALA A 443 4.43 -9.37 18.54
C ALA A 443 2.99 -9.08 18.99
N TYR A 444 2.77 -8.52 20.19
CA TYR A 444 1.44 -8.09 20.62
C TYR A 444 0.89 -6.89 19.82
N ASP A 445 1.76 -6.16 19.11
CA ASP A 445 1.42 -4.96 18.38
C ASP A 445 1.36 -5.16 16.85
N TYR A 446 1.31 -6.42 16.40
CA TYR A 446 1.20 -6.74 14.98
C TYR A 446 -0.08 -6.18 14.34
N SER A 447 -0.07 -6.02 13.02
CA SER A 447 -1.27 -5.75 12.22
C SER A 447 -1.36 -6.70 11.04
N ALA A 448 -2.56 -6.79 10.46
CA ALA A 448 -2.70 -7.30 9.11
C ALA A 448 -2.06 -6.30 8.14
N ILE A 449 -1.54 -6.83 7.04
CA ILE A 449 -0.99 -6.09 5.91
C ILE A 449 -1.67 -6.66 4.67
N GLY A 450 -2.07 -5.82 3.71
CA GLY A 450 -2.62 -6.31 2.46
C GLY A 450 -3.88 -7.16 2.64
N CYS A 451 -3.73 -8.46 2.41
CA CYS A 451 -4.79 -9.46 2.50
C CYS A 451 -4.89 -10.07 3.90
N VAL A 452 -4.00 -11.02 4.23
CA VAL A 452 -4.07 -11.86 5.45
C VAL A 452 -2.73 -11.97 6.17
N GLU A 453 -1.67 -11.55 5.51
CA GLU A 453 -0.32 -11.52 6.05
C GLU A 453 -0.22 -10.53 7.20
N THR A 454 0.73 -10.80 8.09
CA THR A 454 0.89 -10.04 9.32
C THR A 454 2.33 -9.57 9.46
N ALA A 455 2.47 -8.36 10.00
CA ALA A 455 3.76 -7.74 10.27
C ALA A 455 3.66 -6.82 11.50
N VAL A 456 4.79 -6.32 11.96
CA VAL A 456 4.83 -5.27 13.00
C VAL A 456 4.91 -3.90 12.32
N PRO A 457 3.89 -3.04 12.42
CA PRO A 457 3.90 -1.71 11.81
C PRO A 457 5.14 -0.90 12.15
N GLY A 458 5.76 -0.31 11.13
CA GLY A 458 6.94 0.55 11.27
C GLY A 458 8.23 -0.18 11.65
N LYS A 459 8.23 -1.51 11.74
CA LYS A 459 9.40 -2.32 12.16
C LYS A 459 9.60 -3.58 11.33
N TRP A 460 8.97 -3.67 10.17
CA TRP A 460 9.07 -4.79 9.26
C TRP A 460 9.58 -4.32 7.91
N GLY A 461 10.31 -5.19 7.19
CA GLY A 461 10.67 -4.95 5.81
C GLY A 461 9.46 -5.03 4.88
N TYR A 462 9.70 -4.96 3.57
CA TYR A 462 8.65 -5.21 2.59
C TYR A 462 8.18 -6.67 2.63
N ARG A 463 7.01 -6.93 2.02
CA ARG A 463 6.49 -8.26 1.66
C ARG A 463 6.64 -9.32 2.76
N CYS A 464 5.88 -9.17 3.85
CA CYS A 464 5.67 -10.29 4.79
C CYS A 464 4.97 -11.51 4.13
N THR A 465 4.36 -11.31 2.96
CA THR A 465 4.01 -12.33 1.96
C THR A 465 4.11 -11.72 0.55
N GLY A 466 3.73 -12.47 -0.48
CA GLY A 466 3.59 -11.95 -1.84
C GLY A 466 4.89 -12.01 -2.63
N MET A 467 5.72 -12.99 -2.29
CA MET A 467 6.90 -13.36 -3.07
C MET A 467 6.49 -14.25 -4.27
N SER A 468 7.06 -15.43 -4.46
CA SER A 468 6.70 -16.29 -5.60
C SER A 468 5.42 -17.08 -5.36
N TYR A 469 4.67 -17.33 -6.43
CA TYR A 469 3.48 -18.18 -6.41
C TYR A 469 3.84 -19.57 -6.93
N MET A 470 3.63 -20.61 -6.12
CA MET A 470 3.88 -22.00 -6.51
C MET A 470 2.57 -22.77 -6.70
N ASN A 471 2.34 -23.26 -7.92
CA ASN A 471 1.16 -24.07 -8.25
C ASN A 471 1.42 -25.55 -7.89
N PHE A 472 1.01 -25.95 -6.68
CA PHE A 472 1.26 -27.31 -6.16
C PHE A 472 0.64 -28.42 -7.01
N PRO A 473 -0.61 -28.32 -7.51
CA PRO A 473 -1.14 -29.30 -8.47
C PRO A 473 -0.27 -29.46 -9.73
N ARG A 474 0.24 -28.36 -10.30
CA ARG A 474 1.16 -28.41 -11.44
C ARG A 474 2.50 -29.04 -11.07
N ILE A 475 3.03 -28.74 -9.87
CA ILE A 475 4.26 -29.36 -9.35
C ILE A 475 4.08 -30.88 -9.18
N LEU A 476 2.90 -31.34 -8.78
CA LEU A 476 2.63 -32.76 -8.66
C LEU A 476 2.67 -33.43 -10.04
N LEU A 477 2.08 -32.79 -11.05
CA LEU A 477 2.18 -33.27 -12.43
C LEU A 477 3.64 -33.29 -12.93
N ILE A 478 4.45 -32.28 -12.59
CA ILE A 478 5.89 -32.26 -12.90
C ILE A 478 6.59 -33.46 -12.26
N ALA A 479 6.35 -33.71 -10.96
CA ALA A 479 6.93 -34.84 -10.23
C ALA A 479 6.53 -36.20 -10.82
N MET A 480 5.27 -36.34 -11.24
CA MET A 480 4.74 -37.56 -11.87
C MET A 480 5.27 -37.81 -13.28
N ASN A 481 5.83 -36.79 -13.93
CA ASN A 481 6.25 -36.81 -15.33
C ASN A 481 7.76 -36.56 -15.48
N ARG A 482 8.59 -37.19 -14.66
CA ARG A 482 10.05 -37.12 -14.78
C ARG A 482 10.60 -35.69 -14.70
N GLY A 483 9.94 -34.79 -13.98
CA GLY A 483 10.34 -33.39 -13.89
C GLY A 483 9.95 -32.53 -15.10
N ILE A 484 9.13 -33.03 -16.03
CA ILE A 484 8.63 -32.29 -17.20
C ILE A 484 7.29 -31.65 -16.88
N ASP A 485 7.18 -30.35 -17.11
CA ASP A 485 5.93 -29.62 -17.03
C ASP A 485 5.04 -29.90 -18.24
N LYS A 486 3.82 -30.41 -18.00
CA LYS A 486 2.91 -30.80 -19.08
C LYS A 486 2.25 -29.63 -19.79
N THR A 487 2.31 -28.42 -19.22
CA THR A 487 1.78 -27.21 -19.86
C THR A 487 2.74 -26.64 -20.90
N SER A 488 4.03 -26.56 -20.58
CA SER A 488 5.07 -26.00 -21.47
C SER A 488 5.81 -27.06 -22.29
N GLY A 489 5.88 -28.31 -21.81
CA GLY A 489 6.73 -29.36 -22.38
C GLY A 489 8.18 -29.33 -21.90
N GLU A 490 8.56 -28.31 -21.11
CA GLU A 490 9.92 -28.08 -20.65
C GLU A 490 10.25 -28.85 -19.37
N ARG A 491 11.55 -29.10 -19.15
CA ARG A 491 12.05 -29.74 -17.93
C ARG A 491 12.25 -28.71 -16.81
N PHE A 492 11.46 -28.83 -15.75
CA PHE A 492 11.49 -27.94 -14.58
C PHE A 492 12.20 -28.56 -13.37
N ALA A 493 12.38 -29.88 -13.36
CA ALA A 493 13.13 -30.56 -12.32
C ALA A 493 13.96 -31.71 -12.90
N PRO A 494 14.98 -32.18 -12.18
CA PRO A 494 15.63 -33.45 -12.51
C PRO A 494 14.61 -34.60 -12.55
N ASP A 495 14.95 -35.67 -13.26
CA ASP A 495 14.12 -36.87 -13.30
C ASP A 495 14.21 -37.60 -11.94
N TYR A 496 13.12 -37.58 -11.19
CA TYR A 496 12.97 -38.28 -9.93
C TYR A 496 12.00 -39.48 -10.03
N GLY A 497 11.69 -39.93 -11.24
CA GLY A 497 10.81 -41.07 -11.51
C GLY A 497 9.64 -40.74 -12.44
N TYR A 498 8.94 -41.79 -12.87
CA TYR A 498 7.76 -41.70 -13.74
C TYR A 498 6.57 -42.43 -13.12
N PHE A 499 5.42 -41.76 -13.05
CA PHE A 499 4.28 -42.25 -12.29
C PHE A 499 3.79 -43.66 -12.69
N PRO A 500 3.66 -44.02 -13.98
CA PRO A 500 3.31 -45.39 -14.39
C PRO A 500 4.31 -46.47 -13.99
N GLU A 501 5.56 -46.10 -13.70
CA GLU A 501 6.62 -47.03 -13.28
C GLU A 501 6.64 -47.24 -11.76
N MET A 502 6.08 -46.30 -11.00
CA MET A 502 6.07 -46.33 -9.54
C MET A 502 5.20 -47.48 -8.99
N LYS A 503 5.67 -48.16 -7.94
CA LYS A 503 5.00 -49.32 -7.34
C LYS A 503 4.34 -49.01 -5.99
N SER A 504 4.57 -47.83 -5.44
CA SER A 504 4.05 -47.44 -4.15
C SER A 504 3.79 -45.94 -4.04
N TYR A 505 2.90 -45.54 -3.12
CA TYR A 505 2.72 -44.13 -2.76
C TYR A 505 4.01 -43.51 -2.19
N ALA A 506 4.84 -44.31 -1.52
CA ALA A 506 6.11 -43.86 -0.96
C ALA A 506 7.06 -43.33 -2.05
N GLU A 507 7.13 -44.01 -3.20
CA GLU A 507 7.92 -43.56 -4.36
C GLU A 507 7.40 -42.23 -4.93
N LEU A 508 6.09 -42.08 -5.07
CA LEU A 508 5.48 -40.81 -5.51
C LEU A 508 5.76 -39.68 -4.51
N LYS A 509 5.64 -39.97 -3.21
CA LYS A 509 5.93 -39.00 -2.16
C LYS A 509 7.39 -38.56 -2.18
N GLU A 510 8.32 -39.49 -2.41
CA GLU A 510 9.75 -39.16 -2.52
C GLU A 510 10.03 -38.28 -3.76
N ALA A 511 9.44 -38.62 -4.92
CA ALA A 511 9.55 -37.81 -6.13
C ALA A 511 8.97 -36.41 -5.95
N TRP A 512 7.82 -36.29 -5.29
CA TRP A 512 7.22 -35.02 -4.89
C TRP A 512 8.14 -34.21 -3.99
N ASP A 513 8.66 -34.82 -2.90
CA ASP A 513 9.50 -34.15 -1.92
C ASP A 513 10.79 -33.60 -2.58
N LYS A 514 11.42 -34.37 -3.48
CA LYS A 514 12.60 -33.93 -4.25
C LYS A 514 12.25 -32.81 -5.22
N THR A 515 11.13 -32.92 -5.93
CA THR A 515 10.68 -31.92 -6.91
C THR A 515 10.38 -30.57 -6.24
N VAL A 516 9.60 -30.56 -5.15
CA VAL A 516 9.24 -29.34 -4.42
C VAL A 516 10.49 -28.66 -3.85
N ARG A 517 11.42 -29.43 -3.26
CA ARG A 517 12.69 -28.88 -2.73
C ARG A 517 13.53 -28.23 -3.83
N TYR A 518 13.62 -28.88 -5.00
CA TYR A 518 14.35 -28.33 -6.13
C TYR A 518 13.72 -27.02 -6.63
N LEU A 519 12.40 -27.01 -6.86
CA LEU A 519 11.68 -25.83 -7.34
C LEU A 519 11.67 -24.68 -6.33
N THR A 520 11.62 -24.98 -5.03
CA THR A 520 11.77 -23.97 -3.97
C THR A 520 13.15 -23.32 -4.02
N LYS A 521 14.22 -24.10 -4.27
CA LYS A 521 15.56 -23.52 -4.44
C LYS A 521 15.60 -22.59 -5.66
N MET A 522 14.97 -22.98 -6.76
CA MET A 522 14.90 -22.14 -7.97
C MET A 522 14.12 -20.86 -7.74
N SER A 523 12.99 -20.91 -7.01
CA SER A 523 12.23 -19.71 -6.66
C SER A 523 13.02 -18.75 -5.78
N VAL A 524 13.77 -19.25 -4.81
CA VAL A 524 14.63 -18.42 -3.95
C VAL A 524 15.76 -17.74 -4.75
N ILE A 525 16.34 -18.41 -5.75
CA ILE A 525 17.34 -17.79 -6.64
C ILE A 525 16.73 -16.62 -7.41
N VAL A 526 15.54 -16.82 -7.98
CA VAL A 526 14.79 -15.79 -8.70
C VAL A 526 14.45 -14.61 -7.78
N GLU A 527 13.94 -14.90 -6.57
CA GLU A 527 13.62 -13.88 -5.57
C GLU A 527 14.83 -13.06 -5.17
N ASN A 528 15.95 -13.69 -4.83
CA ASN A 528 17.17 -12.98 -4.46
C ASN A 528 17.68 -12.06 -5.60
N ALA A 529 17.61 -12.50 -6.86
CA ALA A 529 18.03 -11.68 -7.99
C ALA A 529 17.15 -10.44 -8.16
N VAL A 530 15.84 -10.61 -8.06
CA VAL A 530 14.88 -9.48 -8.16
C VAL A 530 15.02 -8.55 -6.96
N ASP A 531 15.12 -9.08 -5.73
CA ASP A 531 15.24 -8.28 -4.51
C ASP A 531 16.52 -7.44 -4.50
N LEU A 532 17.66 -8.03 -4.88
CA LEU A 532 18.93 -7.30 -5.01
C LEU A 532 18.84 -6.19 -6.06
N THR A 533 18.08 -6.42 -7.14
CA THR A 533 17.88 -5.40 -8.18
C THR A 533 16.99 -4.28 -7.66
N SER A 534 15.86 -4.60 -7.02
CA SER A 534 14.97 -3.63 -6.41
C SER A 534 15.69 -2.75 -5.39
N GLU A 535 16.50 -3.36 -4.53
CA GLU A 535 17.32 -2.66 -3.53
C GLU A 535 18.28 -1.66 -4.17
N ARG A 536 18.87 -1.99 -5.32
CA ARG A 536 19.85 -1.14 -6.02
C ARG A 536 19.21 -0.03 -6.86
N GLU A 537 18.10 -0.32 -7.53
CA GLU A 537 17.58 0.54 -8.60
C GLU A 537 16.39 1.42 -8.16
N VAL A 538 15.59 0.96 -7.20
CA VAL A 538 14.31 1.61 -6.83
C VAL A 538 14.09 1.70 -5.31
N PRO A 539 15.04 2.22 -4.51
CA PRO A 539 14.83 2.42 -3.08
C PRO A 539 13.69 3.42 -2.83
N ASP A 540 12.81 3.13 -1.86
CA ASP A 540 11.78 4.05 -1.40
C ASP A 540 12.27 4.84 -0.19
N ILE A 541 12.34 6.16 -0.33
CA ILE A 541 13.01 7.05 0.60
C ILE A 541 12.07 7.45 1.74
N LEU A 542 10.84 7.89 1.43
CA LEU A 542 9.84 8.25 2.44
C LEU A 542 9.45 7.02 3.25
N CYS A 543 9.16 5.91 2.57
CA CYS A 543 8.83 4.64 3.20
C CYS A 543 9.91 4.20 4.21
N SER A 544 11.18 4.31 3.80
CA SER A 544 12.33 4.00 4.65
C SER A 544 12.47 4.95 5.83
N ALA A 545 12.31 6.26 5.63
CA ALA A 545 12.39 7.24 6.72
C ALA A 545 11.37 6.91 7.84
N LEU A 546 10.20 6.40 7.46
CA LEU A 546 9.10 6.09 8.37
C LEU A 546 9.11 4.64 8.89
N THR A 547 10.20 3.90 8.69
CA THR A 547 10.36 2.52 9.15
C THR A 547 11.64 2.37 9.99
N ASP A 548 11.48 1.93 11.23
CA ASP A 548 12.58 1.65 12.13
C ASP A 548 13.32 0.37 11.68
N ASP A 549 14.64 0.28 11.69
CA ASP A 549 15.64 1.24 12.17
C ASP A 549 16.43 1.89 10.99
N CYS A 550 15.77 2.25 9.88
CA CYS A 550 16.46 2.72 8.65
C CYS A 550 17.34 3.96 8.87
N ILE A 551 16.82 4.99 9.54
CA ILE A 551 17.61 6.20 9.87
C ILE A 551 18.81 5.83 10.75
N LYS A 552 18.61 4.99 11.77
CA LYS A 552 19.69 4.57 12.66
C LYS A 552 20.78 3.77 11.94
N ARG A 553 20.39 2.94 10.96
CA ARG A 553 21.33 2.13 10.14
C ARG A 553 21.99 2.95 9.03
N GLY A 554 21.36 4.06 8.62
CA GLY A 554 21.78 4.83 7.44
C GLY A 554 21.56 4.08 6.14
N LYS A 555 20.57 3.18 6.10
CA LYS A 555 20.23 2.35 4.94
C LYS A 555 18.73 2.37 4.74
N HIS A 556 18.28 2.36 3.49
CA HIS A 556 16.87 2.19 3.16
C HIS A 556 16.38 0.77 3.52
N ILE A 557 15.07 0.57 3.49
CA ILE A 557 14.47 -0.76 3.64
C ILE A 557 14.97 -1.64 2.48
N GLY A 558 15.29 -2.89 2.80
CA GLY A 558 15.53 -3.96 1.84
C GLY A 558 14.87 -5.24 2.35
N LEU A 559 14.59 -6.17 1.43
CA LEU A 559 14.04 -7.49 1.75
C LEU A 559 15.09 -8.39 2.43
N ILE A 560 16.36 -8.20 2.08
CA ILE A 560 17.51 -8.88 2.67
C ILE A 560 18.01 -8.08 3.88
N CYS A 561 17.16 -7.91 4.89
CA CYS A 561 17.68 -7.52 6.21
C CYS A 561 18.33 -8.76 6.84
N SER A 562 19.67 -8.81 6.83
CA SER A 562 20.39 -9.63 7.80
C SER A 562 19.94 -9.14 9.19
N LEU A 563 19.26 -10.03 9.92
CA LEU A 563 18.86 -9.81 11.31
C LEU A 563 20.05 -9.46 12.20
#